data_AF-A0A0P0NG40-F1
#
_entry.id   AF-A0A0P0NG40-F1
#
_cell.length_a   1.000
_cell.length_b   1.000
_cell.length_c   1.000
_cell.angle_alpha   90.00
_cell.angle_beta   90.00
_cell.angle_gamma   90.00
#
_symmetry.space_group_name_H-M   'P 1'
#
loop_
_entity.id
_entity.type
_entity.pdbx_description
1 polymer ?
#
loop_
_entity_poly.entity_id
_entity_poly.type
_entity_poly.pdbx_seq_one_letter_code
_entity_poly.pdbx_strand_id
1 'polypeptide(L)'
;MIDEYKIALLQFYNEEKNSNRLSSELENPNRTKLKQEFLRLYRVKNERSDTEIINRFFDPERKYEDPLDSIARVELDKLRPLITFLTKGSKLQYDEPVHALAWLLGFTAYSEWKLEYLAKGTRPEVERKGENDGGHGNGETGDNEDSSSKRFSPMYMSVGIIVLVCCISLCLFWGLGIPGRINQPALNEKCMYWNGNYYVPIECDKYAISKPTLPLNMQTLHNLKKVRWPDLLTKNDLGKVWYVKRDGKPEFFTDSGRYPLDPQKKLKPLTIYMLSHYVNQYRFLLESMICFIVLILVIMIVYVVLENVLRKHQFRFKTSSNPKKLNKDQINVSSSLSP
;
A
#
# COMPACT_ATOMS: atom_id res chain seq x y z
N MET A 1 6.63 4.57 5.51
CA MET A 1 7.89 4.28 6.24
C MET A 1 8.13 2.79 6.46
N ILE A 2 7.15 2.03 6.99
CA ILE A 2 7.32 0.57 7.14
C ILE A 2 7.37 -0.16 5.78
N ASP A 3 6.74 0.39 4.75
CA ASP A 3 6.78 -0.19 3.40
C ASP A 3 8.16 -0.02 2.74
N GLU A 4 8.82 1.12 2.96
CA GLU A 4 10.21 1.36 2.55
C GLU A 4 11.17 0.46 3.32
N TYR A 5 10.89 0.19 4.60
CA TYR A 5 11.62 -0.81 5.38
C TYR A 5 11.44 -2.22 4.82
N LYS A 6 10.21 -2.61 4.43
CA LYS A 6 9.96 -3.90 3.75
C LYS A 6 10.74 -4.00 2.44
N ILE A 7 10.79 -2.92 1.64
CA ILE A 7 11.57 -2.89 0.40
C ILE A 7 13.06 -3.05 0.69
N ALA A 8 13.60 -2.28 1.65
CA ALA A 8 15.00 -2.36 2.05
C ALA A 8 15.37 -3.74 2.61
N LEU A 9 14.49 -4.35 3.41
CA LEU A 9 14.66 -5.69 3.95
C LEU A 9 14.68 -6.77 2.86
N LEU A 10 13.78 -6.66 1.87
CA LEU A 10 13.75 -7.59 0.73
C LEU A 10 14.99 -7.42 -0.15
N GLN A 11 15.44 -6.18 -0.34
CA GLN A 11 16.66 -5.88 -1.08
C GLN A 11 17.89 -6.47 -0.37
N PHE A 12 18.01 -6.26 0.94
CA PHE A 12 19.06 -6.85 1.78
C PHE A 12 19.09 -8.39 1.67
N TYR A 13 17.93 -9.04 1.76
CA TYR A 13 17.84 -10.50 1.58
C TYR A 13 18.35 -10.95 0.19
N ASN A 14 17.97 -10.26 -0.88
CA ASN A 14 18.43 -10.61 -2.23
C ASN A 14 19.93 -10.35 -2.44
N GLU A 15 20.48 -9.29 -1.85
CA GLU A 15 21.91 -9.00 -1.87
C GLU A 15 22.72 -10.07 -1.13
N GLU A 16 22.27 -10.48 0.06
CA GLU A 16 22.90 -11.54 0.85
C GLU A 16 22.77 -12.92 0.17
N LYS A 17 21.65 -13.17 -0.52
CA LYS A 17 21.44 -14.37 -1.34
C LYS A 17 22.41 -14.43 -2.52
N ASN A 18 22.60 -13.33 -3.23
CA ASN A 18 23.51 -13.27 -4.37
C ASN A 18 24.99 -13.31 -3.94
N SER A 19 25.27 -12.94 -2.69
CA SER A 19 26.61 -12.94 -2.11
C SER A 19 27.01 -14.28 -1.47
N ASN A 20 26.15 -15.31 -1.51
CA ASN A 20 26.33 -16.62 -0.86
C ASN A 20 26.66 -16.53 0.65
N ARG A 21 26.11 -15.52 1.34
CA ARG A 21 26.33 -15.29 2.78
C ARG A 21 25.21 -15.82 3.67
N LEU A 22 24.08 -16.21 3.06
CA LEU A 22 22.96 -16.82 3.77
C LEU A 22 23.24 -18.28 4.13
N SER A 23 22.65 -18.75 5.22
CA SER A 23 22.59 -20.19 5.53
C SER A 23 21.90 -20.93 4.39
N SER A 24 22.28 -22.20 4.13
CA SER A 24 21.67 -23.07 3.11
C SER A 24 20.14 -23.21 3.23
N GLU A 25 19.62 -22.92 4.42
CA GLU A 25 18.22 -22.93 4.82
C GLU A 25 17.43 -21.72 4.30
N LEU A 26 18.12 -20.59 4.09
CA LEU A 26 17.55 -19.30 3.68
C LEU A 26 17.74 -19.02 2.18
N GLU A 27 18.66 -19.71 1.49
CA GLU A 27 18.81 -19.59 0.02
C GLU A 27 17.54 -20.08 -0.73
N ASN A 28 16.94 -21.15 -0.21
CA ASN A 28 15.66 -21.69 -0.68
C ASN A 28 14.71 -21.91 0.52
N PRO A 29 14.02 -20.84 0.95
CA PRO A 29 13.25 -20.86 2.19
C PRO A 29 12.02 -21.75 2.06
N ASN A 30 11.90 -22.70 2.99
CA ASN A 30 10.70 -23.53 3.20
C ASN A 30 10.23 -23.35 4.65
N ARG A 31 8.94 -23.61 4.94
CA ARG A 31 8.32 -23.47 6.27
C ARG A 31 9.13 -24.17 7.36
N THR A 32 9.57 -25.39 7.09
CA THR A 32 10.38 -26.18 8.04
C THR A 32 11.77 -25.58 8.23
N LYS A 33 12.44 -25.20 7.14
CA LYS A 33 13.79 -24.61 7.16
C LYS A 33 13.80 -23.26 7.89
N LEU A 34 12.81 -22.41 7.60
CA LEU A 34 12.65 -21.12 8.25
C LEU A 34 12.42 -21.29 9.76
N LYS A 35 11.57 -22.25 10.17
CA LYS A 35 11.37 -22.57 11.59
C LYS A 35 12.66 -23.03 12.27
N GLN A 36 13.41 -23.92 11.62
CA GLN A 36 14.70 -24.39 12.13
C GLN A 36 15.69 -23.24 12.30
N GLU A 37 15.70 -22.29 11.38
CA GLU A 37 16.59 -21.14 11.44
C GLU A 37 16.22 -20.17 12.57
N PHE A 38 14.91 -19.92 12.79
CA PHE A 38 14.45 -19.18 13.97
C PHE A 38 14.92 -19.84 15.27
N LEU A 39 14.78 -21.17 15.39
CA LEU A 39 15.25 -21.92 16.56
C LEU A 39 16.77 -21.84 16.73
N ARG A 40 17.52 -21.97 15.62
CA ARG A 40 18.98 -21.93 15.63
C ARG A 40 19.48 -20.57 16.10
N LEU A 41 18.93 -19.49 15.55
CA LEU A 41 19.33 -18.12 15.90
C LEU A 41 18.93 -17.77 17.32
N TYR A 42 17.74 -18.16 17.78
CA TYR A 42 17.29 -17.82 19.12
C TYR A 42 18.09 -18.52 20.22
N ARG A 43 18.62 -19.72 19.95
CA ARG A 43 19.56 -20.42 20.85
C ARG A 43 20.89 -19.69 21.02
N VAL A 44 21.32 -18.94 20.00
CA VAL A 44 22.58 -18.20 20.01
C VAL A 44 22.38 -16.78 20.53
N LYS A 45 21.24 -16.17 20.20
CA LYS A 45 20.91 -14.78 20.49
C LYS A 45 19.53 -14.69 21.14
N ASN A 46 19.51 -14.53 22.47
CA ASN A 46 18.29 -14.51 23.29
C ASN A 46 18.16 -13.23 24.13
N GLU A 47 18.46 -12.07 23.54
CA GLU A 47 18.33 -10.79 24.24
C GLU A 47 16.86 -10.49 24.61
N ARG A 48 16.65 -9.61 25.61
CA ARG A 48 15.30 -9.22 26.05
C ARG A 48 14.49 -8.54 24.94
N SER A 49 15.15 -7.73 24.11
CA SER A 49 14.59 -7.10 22.90
C SER A 49 14.14 -8.15 21.88
N ASP A 50 14.99 -9.14 21.63
CA ASP A 50 14.75 -10.24 20.69
C ASP A 50 13.58 -11.11 21.13
N THR A 51 13.49 -11.38 22.44
CA THR A 51 12.38 -12.11 23.06
C THR A 51 11.04 -11.44 22.82
N GLU A 52 10.98 -10.12 22.91
CA GLU A 52 9.75 -9.37 22.65
C GLU A 52 9.35 -9.42 21.17
N ILE A 53 10.32 -9.38 20.24
CA ILE A 53 10.06 -9.52 18.79
C ILE A 53 9.51 -10.92 18.48
N ILE A 54 10.14 -11.96 19.03
CA ILE A 54 9.72 -13.35 18.87
C ILE A 54 8.30 -13.55 19.42
N ASN A 55 8.04 -13.11 20.65
CA ASN A 55 6.73 -13.32 21.28
C ASN A 55 5.61 -12.60 20.53
N ARG A 56 5.83 -11.38 20.02
CA ARG A 56 4.81 -10.66 19.22
C ARG A 56 4.33 -11.45 18.00
N PHE A 57 5.20 -12.26 17.40
CA PHE A 57 4.85 -13.05 16.22
C PHE A 57 4.45 -14.49 16.55
N PHE A 58 5.19 -15.18 17.40
CA PHE A 58 5.01 -16.61 17.68
C PHE A 58 3.99 -16.89 18.81
N ASP A 59 3.92 -16.01 19.81
CA ASP A 59 3.04 -16.16 20.98
C ASP A 59 2.53 -14.81 21.52
N PRO A 60 1.65 -14.12 20.77
CA PRO A 60 1.15 -12.81 21.17
C PRO A 60 0.30 -12.84 22.45
N GLU A 61 -0.25 -14.02 22.79
CA GLU A 61 -1.05 -14.23 24.00
C GLU A 61 -0.20 -14.64 25.22
N ARG A 62 1.13 -14.77 25.07
CA ARG A 62 2.07 -15.19 26.12
C ARG A 62 1.63 -16.49 26.83
N LYS A 63 1.25 -17.49 26.03
CA LYS A 63 0.88 -18.84 26.47
C LYS A 63 2.07 -19.67 26.95
N TYR A 64 3.27 -19.37 26.45
CA TYR A 64 4.49 -20.10 26.75
C TYR A 64 5.44 -19.26 27.61
N GLU A 65 6.04 -19.87 28.62
CA GLU A 65 7.06 -19.23 29.46
C GLU A 65 8.39 -19.08 28.69
N ASP A 66 8.76 -20.11 27.92
CA ASP A 66 9.96 -20.10 27.08
C ASP A 66 9.61 -19.77 25.61
N PRO A 67 10.17 -18.70 25.03
CA PRO A 67 10.01 -18.39 23.60
C PRO A 67 10.54 -19.49 22.66
N LEU A 68 11.44 -20.36 23.11
CA LEU A 68 11.83 -21.54 22.32
C LEU A 68 10.65 -22.49 22.10
N ASP A 69 9.78 -22.64 23.11
CA ASP A 69 8.57 -23.47 22.98
C ASP A 69 7.57 -22.86 22.01
N SER A 70 7.43 -21.54 22.01
CA SER A 70 6.53 -20.85 21.07
C SER A 70 6.98 -21.01 19.63
N ILE A 71 8.28 -20.88 19.35
CA ILE A 71 8.85 -21.13 18.01
C ILE A 71 8.72 -22.61 17.64
N ALA A 72 8.98 -23.53 18.57
CA ALA A 72 8.95 -24.97 18.29
C ALA A 72 7.54 -25.46 17.94
N ARG A 73 6.52 -24.96 18.65
CA ARG A 73 5.10 -25.39 18.55
C ARG A 73 4.28 -24.57 17.55
N VAL A 74 4.87 -23.57 16.90
CA VAL A 74 4.17 -22.76 15.90
C VAL A 74 3.68 -23.63 14.72
N GLU A 75 2.44 -23.36 14.31
CA GLU A 75 1.89 -23.94 13.08
C GLU A 75 2.67 -23.44 11.86
N LEU A 76 3.12 -24.37 11.01
CA LEU A 76 3.93 -24.05 9.83
C LEU A 76 3.24 -23.08 8.85
N ASP A 77 1.90 -23.05 8.84
CA ASP A 77 1.12 -22.14 8.00
C ASP A 77 1.25 -20.67 8.42
N LYS A 78 1.56 -20.39 9.69
CA LYS A 78 1.87 -19.02 10.15
C LYS A 78 3.15 -18.45 9.53
N LEU A 79 4.06 -19.32 9.04
CA LEU A 79 5.30 -18.92 8.35
C LEU A 79 5.11 -18.70 6.84
N ARG A 80 3.97 -19.11 6.28
CA ARG A 80 3.67 -18.95 4.84
C ARG A 80 3.77 -17.50 4.35
N PRO A 81 3.28 -16.48 5.09
CA PRO A 81 3.40 -15.08 4.67
C PRO A 81 4.85 -14.62 4.52
N LEU A 82 5.75 -15.04 5.43
CA LEU A 82 7.18 -14.69 5.38
C LEU A 82 7.86 -15.25 4.13
N ILE A 83 7.58 -16.51 3.80
CA ILE A 83 8.13 -17.15 2.59
C ILE A 83 7.58 -16.49 1.34
N THR A 84 6.28 -16.19 1.33
CA THR A 84 5.65 -15.53 0.18
C THR A 84 6.24 -14.15 -0.05
N PHE A 85 6.57 -13.42 1.03
CA PHE A 85 7.27 -12.15 0.96
C PHE A 85 8.68 -12.29 0.38
N LEU A 86 9.50 -13.21 0.92
CA LEU A 86 10.88 -13.44 0.43
C LEU A 86 10.94 -13.91 -1.02
N THR A 87 9.96 -14.70 -1.47
CA THR A 87 9.98 -15.34 -2.80
C THR A 87 9.24 -14.54 -3.88
N LYS A 88 8.13 -13.88 -3.54
CA LYS A 88 7.26 -13.18 -4.50
C LYS A 88 7.25 -11.67 -4.31
N GLY A 89 7.92 -11.13 -3.30
CA GLY A 89 7.88 -9.69 -2.97
C GLY A 89 6.47 -9.21 -2.59
N SER A 90 5.59 -10.10 -2.12
CA SER A 90 4.19 -9.78 -1.81
C SER A 90 4.06 -8.86 -0.60
N LYS A 91 3.09 -7.94 -0.58
CA LYS A 91 2.86 -7.08 0.60
C LYS A 91 2.48 -7.90 1.84
N LEU A 92 3.33 -7.84 2.88
CA LEU A 92 3.00 -8.29 4.24
C LEU A 92 1.99 -7.31 4.86
N GLN A 93 0.81 -7.82 5.22
CA GLN A 93 -0.29 -7.02 5.78
C GLN A 93 -0.04 -6.55 7.21
N TYR A 94 0.77 -7.28 7.96
CA TYR A 94 1.07 -7.03 9.36
C TYR A 94 2.55 -6.72 9.55
N ASP A 95 2.87 -5.96 10.59
CA ASP A 95 4.21 -5.44 10.83
C ASP A 95 5.05 -6.43 11.67
N GLU A 96 4.43 -7.17 12.58
CA GLU A 96 5.08 -8.15 13.46
C GLU A 96 5.89 -9.22 12.70
N PRO A 97 5.36 -9.84 11.61
CA PRO A 97 6.13 -10.79 10.83
C PRO A 97 7.36 -10.15 10.15
N VAL A 98 7.28 -8.86 9.78
CA VAL A 98 8.40 -8.13 9.17
C VAL A 98 9.53 -7.95 10.18
N HIS A 99 9.19 -7.60 11.42
CA HIS A 99 10.17 -7.44 12.50
C HIS A 99 10.84 -8.78 12.85
N ALA A 100 10.06 -9.87 12.94
CA ALA A 100 10.61 -11.20 13.16
C ALA A 100 11.55 -11.63 12.03
N LEU A 101 11.20 -11.31 10.78
CA LEU A 101 12.03 -11.61 9.62
C LEU A 101 13.30 -10.75 9.56
N ALA A 102 13.22 -9.47 9.90
CA ALA A 102 14.38 -8.61 9.99
C ALA A 102 15.37 -9.11 11.04
N TRP A 103 14.87 -9.50 12.21
CA TRP A 103 15.68 -10.15 13.24
C TRP A 103 16.33 -11.44 12.73
N LEU A 104 15.57 -12.30 12.04
CA LEU A 104 16.09 -13.55 11.47
C LEU A 104 17.24 -13.31 10.48
N LEU A 105 17.13 -12.28 9.65
CA LEU A 105 18.14 -11.93 8.66
C LEU A 105 19.30 -11.13 9.23
N GLY A 106 19.26 -10.75 10.51
CA GLY A 106 20.24 -9.84 11.11
C GLY A 106 20.16 -8.42 10.55
N PHE A 107 19.03 -8.03 9.96
CA PHE A 107 18.79 -6.69 9.47
C PHE A 107 18.51 -5.72 10.63
N THR A 108 18.87 -4.45 10.47
CA THR A 108 18.68 -3.42 11.50
C THR A 108 17.21 -3.31 11.91
N ALA A 109 16.96 -3.12 13.22
CA ALA A 109 15.61 -2.98 13.75
C ALA A 109 14.91 -1.76 13.14
N TYR A 110 13.59 -1.85 12.91
CA TYR A 110 12.83 -0.80 12.24
C TYR A 110 13.02 0.59 12.85
N SER A 111 13.12 0.70 14.18
CA SER A 111 13.35 1.97 14.87
C SER A 111 14.69 2.60 14.51
N GLU A 112 15.76 1.80 14.44
CA GLU A 112 17.11 2.25 14.12
C GLU A 112 17.22 2.59 12.64
N TRP A 113 16.73 1.71 11.78
CA TRP A 113 16.66 1.94 10.33
C TRP A 113 15.91 3.22 10.00
N LYS A 114 14.78 3.48 10.68
CA LYS A 114 13.98 4.69 10.49
C LYS A 114 14.78 5.95 10.85
N LEU A 115 15.56 5.92 11.93
CA LEU A 115 16.41 7.04 12.33
C LEU A 115 17.50 7.31 11.28
N GLU A 116 18.14 6.25 10.78
CA GLU A 116 19.15 6.37 9.72
C GLU A 116 18.55 6.89 8.40
N TYR A 117 17.38 6.38 8.02
CA TYR A 117 16.65 6.81 6.83
C TYR A 117 16.28 8.30 6.89
N LEU A 118 15.80 8.77 8.05
CA LEU A 118 15.51 10.18 8.29
C LEU A 118 16.78 11.05 8.32
N ALA A 119 17.88 10.53 8.88
CA ALA A 119 19.15 11.24 8.92
C ALA A 119 19.77 11.42 7.51
N LYS A 120 19.66 10.41 6.64
CA LYS A 120 20.11 10.48 5.24
C LYS A 120 19.33 11.49 4.40
N GLY A 121 18.05 11.70 4.70
CA GLY A 121 17.22 12.73 4.06
C GLY A 121 17.53 14.18 4.47
N THR A 122 18.37 14.39 5.51
CA THR A 122 18.58 15.71 6.14
C THR A 122 19.96 16.33 5.86
N ARG A 123 20.84 15.67 5.08
CA ARG A 123 22.17 16.23 4.76
C ARG A 123 22.16 16.92 3.37
N PRO A 124 22.60 18.19 3.24
CA PRO A 124 22.73 18.85 1.95
C PRO A 124 23.96 18.31 1.21
N GLU A 125 23.75 17.64 0.07
CA GLU A 125 24.82 17.20 -0.82
C GLU A 125 25.20 18.35 -1.76
N VAL A 126 26.38 18.95 -1.53
CA VAL A 126 27.03 19.93 -2.43
C VAL A 126 28.47 19.49 -2.69
N GLU A 127 28.75 19.24 -3.97
CA GLU A 127 30.04 19.22 -4.69
C GLU A 127 31.08 18.12 -4.42
N ARG A 128 31.92 17.65 -5.37
CA ARG A 128 32.08 17.58 -6.85
C ARG A 128 33.54 17.13 -7.10
N LYS A 129 33.83 16.69 -8.35
CA LYS A 129 35.15 16.50 -9.04
C LYS A 129 35.77 15.10 -8.90
N GLY A 130 36.43 14.52 -9.90
CA GLY A 130 36.85 14.91 -11.27
C GLY A 130 37.29 13.62 -12.00
N GLU A 131 37.20 13.45 -13.32
CA GLU A 131 37.97 14.07 -14.43
C GLU A 131 38.94 13.07 -15.10
N ASN A 132 38.70 12.82 -16.41
CA ASN A 132 39.60 12.48 -17.55
C ASN A 132 40.41 11.16 -17.52
N ASP A 133 40.74 10.47 -18.63
CA ASP A 133 40.58 10.63 -20.10
C ASP A 133 41.11 9.33 -20.79
N GLY A 134 40.73 9.10 -22.06
CA GLY A 134 41.39 8.23 -23.06
C GLY A 134 40.90 6.77 -23.15
N GLY A 135 40.56 6.17 -24.29
CA GLY A 135 40.59 6.54 -25.71
C GLY A 135 40.64 5.26 -26.57
N HIS A 136 40.13 5.33 -27.81
CA HIS A 136 40.22 4.35 -28.94
C HIS A 136 39.32 3.08 -28.90
N GLY A 137 38.61 2.66 -29.95
CA GLY A 137 38.42 3.19 -31.30
C GLY A 137 37.46 2.32 -32.16
N ASN A 138 37.03 2.94 -33.28
CA ASN A 138 36.61 2.44 -34.60
C ASN A 138 35.38 1.51 -34.80
N GLY A 139 34.55 1.93 -35.75
CA GLY A 139 33.56 1.11 -36.47
C GLY A 139 32.51 1.97 -37.20
N GLU A 140 32.75 2.23 -38.48
CA GLU A 140 31.82 2.77 -39.50
C GLU A 140 30.53 1.89 -39.57
N THR A 141 29.37 2.21 -40.14
CA THR A 141 28.91 3.07 -41.25
C THR A 141 27.38 3.11 -41.14
N GLY A 142 26.71 4.13 -41.69
CA GLY A 142 25.29 4.01 -42.03
C GLY A 142 24.51 5.31 -41.96
N ASP A 143 24.60 6.09 -43.04
CA ASP A 143 23.68 7.20 -43.31
C ASP A 143 22.24 6.68 -43.45
N ASN A 144 21.30 7.40 -42.84
CA ASN A 144 19.95 7.59 -43.37
C ASN A 144 19.37 8.89 -42.80
N GLU A 145 18.94 9.74 -43.71
CA GLU A 145 18.17 10.96 -43.50
C GLU A 145 16.90 10.67 -42.66
N ASP A 146 16.57 11.51 -41.68
CA ASP A 146 15.37 12.35 -41.77
C ASP A 146 15.35 13.40 -40.64
N SER A 147 14.86 14.57 -41.01
CA SER A 147 14.72 15.80 -40.24
C SER A 147 13.64 15.68 -39.17
N SER A 148 13.96 15.90 -37.89
CA SER A 148 12.94 16.42 -36.96
C SER A 148 13.50 16.97 -35.65
N SER A 149 13.11 18.21 -35.36
CA SER A 149 13.31 18.92 -34.10
C SER A 149 12.92 18.08 -32.87
N LYS A 150 13.87 17.75 -32.00
CA LYS A 150 13.56 17.19 -30.68
C LYS A 150 13.03 18.31 -29.77
N ARG A 151 11.71 18.55 -29.84
CA ARG A 151 10.92 19.19 -28.79
C ARG A 151 11.05 18.34 -27.52
N PHE A 152 11.68 18.87 -26.48
CA PHE A 152 11.69 18.22 -25.16
C PHE A 152 10.25 18.04 -24.66
N SER A 153 9.88 16.80 -24.32
CA SER A 153 8.49 16.34 -24.19
C SER A 153 7.82 16.74 -22.85
N PRO A 154 6.49 16.91 -22.83
CA PRO A 154 5.68 17.29 -21.65
C PRO A 154 5.49 16.18 -20.60
N MET A 155 6.35 15.15 -20.60
CA MET A 155 6.15 13.88 -19.88
C MET A 155 6.13 14.03 -18.36
N TYR A 156 6.76 15.06 -17.79
CA TYR A 156 6.81 15.28 -16.33
C TYR A 156 5.55 15.99 -15.79
N MET A 157 4.84 16.75 -16.64
CA MET A 157 3.58 17.42 -16.28
C MET A 157 2.42 16.44 -16.24
N SER A 158 2.42 15.45 -17.15
CA SER A 158 1.43 14.38 -17.14
C SER A 158 1.58 13.47 -15.93
N VAL A 159 2.81 13.18 -15.47
CA VAL A 159 3.05 12.37 -14.26
C VAL A 159 2.48 13.03 -13.01
N GLY A 160 2.64 14.34 -12.83
CA GLY A 160 2.06 15.08 -11.70
C GLY A 160 0.52 15.05 -11.69
N ILE A 161 -0.10 15.21 -12.85
CA ILE A 161 -1.56 15.13 -13.00
C ILE A 161 -2.06 13.70 -12.76
N ILE A 162 -1.34 12.69 -13.24
CA ILE A 162 -1.68 11.27 -13.01
C ILE A 162 -1.60 10.93 -11.52
N VAL A 163 -0.58 11.36 -10.80
CA VAL A 163 -0.47 11.14 -9.35
C VAL A 163 -1.61 11.82 -8.60
N LEU A 164 -1.94 13.06 -8.96
CA LEU A 164 -3.02 13.82 -8.32
C LEU A 164 -4.40 13.18 -8.61
N VAL A 165 -4.65 12.74 -9.84
CA VAL A 165 -5.87 12.01 -10.23
C VAL A 165 -5.93 10.64 -9.57
N CYS A 166 -4.82 9.91 -9.43
CA CYS A 166 -4.75 8.64 -8.71
C CYS A 166 -5.01 8.82 -7.21
N CYS A 167 -4.47 9.86 -6.57
CA CYS A 167 -4.70 10.18 -5.16
C CYS A 167 -6.16 10.60 -4.90
N ILE A 168 -6.75 11.41 -5.78
CA ILE A 168 -8.18 11.77 -5.72
C ILE A 168 -9.03 10.53 -5.96
N SER A 169 -8.70 9.71 -6.95
CA SER A 169 -9.43 8.47 -7.24
C SER A 169 -9.34 7.48 -6.08
N LEU A 170 -8.18 7.36 -5.42
CA LEU A 170 -8.03 6.60 -4.18
C LEU A 170 -8.90 7.23 -3.07
N CYS A 171 -8.82 8.52 -2.80
CA CYS A 171 -9.66 9.13 -1.76
C CYS A 171 -11.18 8.97 -2.01
N LEU A 172 -11.61 9.12 -3.27
CA LEU A 172 -13.00 8.91 -3.67
C LEU A 172 -13.42 7.44 -3.62
N PHE A 173 -12.53 6.51 -3.97
CA PHE A 173 -12.81 5.07 -3.94
C PHE A 173 -13.00 4.53 -2.52
N TRP A 174 -12.34 5.14 -1.54
CA TRP A 174 -12.50 4.78 -0.13
C TRP A 174 -13.64 5.55 0.56
N GLY A 175 -13.93 6.80 0.15
CA GLY A 175 -14.96 7.66 0.75
C GLY A 175 -16.36 7.55 0.16
N LEU A 176 -16.49 7.36 -1.16
CA LEU A 176 -17.76 7.09 -1.83
C LEU A 176 -17.86 5.59 -2.05
N GLY A 177 -18.48 4.89 -1.10
CA GLY A 177 -18.86 3.50 -1.31
C GLY A 177 -19.73 3.39 -2.55
N ILE A 178 -19.12 3.07 -3.69
CA ILE A 178 -19.83 2.83 -4.94
C ILE A 178 -20.89 1.78 -4.62
N PRO A 179 -22.19 2.09 -4.74
CA PRO A 179 -23.24 1.12 -4.49
C PRO A 179 -22.96 -0.05 -5.45
N GLY A 180 -22.71 -1.23 -4.88
CA GLY A 180 -22.50 -2.44 -5.65
C GLY A 180 -23.63 -2.61 -6.65
N ARG A 181 -23.29 -3.14 -7.83
CA ARG A 181 -24.24 -3.42 -8.92
C ARG A 181 -25.55 -3.96 -8.34
N ILE A 182 -26.68 -3.39 -8.74
CA ILE A 182 -27.99 -3.92 -8.36
C ILE A 182 -28.04 -5.36 -8.88
N ASN A 183 -28.08 -6.35 -7.98
CA ASN A 183 -28.20 -7.75 -8.37
C ASN A 183 -29.60 -7.95 -8.97
N GLN A 184 -29.72 -7.86 -10.29
CA GLN A 184 -30.93 -8.27 -10.98
C GLN A 184 -30.89 -9.78 -11.13
N PRO A 185 -31.90 -10.51 -10.61
CA PRO A 185 -31.95 -11.97 -10.74
C PRO A 185 -32.22 -12.36 -12.19
N ALA A 186 -31.59 -13.45 -12.64
CA ALA A 186 -31.90 -14.08 -13.92
C ALA A 186 -33.25 -14.83 -13.86
N LEU A 187 -33.85 -15.10 -15.02
CA LEU A 187 -35.21 -15.69 -15.12
C LEU A 187 -35.35 -17.04 -14.38
N ASN A 188 -34.26 -17.81 -14.29
CA ASN A 188 -34.21 -19.13 -13.65
C ASN A 188 -33.80 -19.08 -12.16
N GLU A 189 -33.42 -17.92 -11.63
CA GLU A 189 -33.03 -17.75 -10.22
C GLU A 189 -34.26 -17.46 -9.36
N LYS A 190 -34.77 -18.49 -8.68
CA LYS A 190 -35.97 -18.40 -7.82
C LYS A 190 -35.65 -18.46 -6.32
N CYS A 191 -34.38 -18.63 -5.97
CA CYS A 191 -33.91 -18.66 -4.59
C CYS A 191 -32.86 -17.59 -4.36
N MET A 192 -32.55 -17.34 -3.09
CA MET A 192 -31.47 -16.45 -2.67
C MET A 192 -30.74 -17.03 -1.46
N TYR A 193 -29.45 -16.73 -1.32
CA TYR A 193 -28.67 -17.09 -0.14
C TYR A 193 -27.93 -15.88 0.41
N TRP A 194 -27.64 -15.94 1.71
CA TRP A 194 -26.87 -14.90 2.39
C TRP A 194 -25.36 -15.14 2.19
N ASN A 195 -24.66 -14.17 1.59
CA ASN A 195 -23.22 -14.29 1.35
C ASN A 195 -22.34 -13.76 2.49
N GLY A 196 -22.94 -13.24 3.56
CA GLY A 196 -22.26 -12.55 4.67
C GLY A 196 -22.53 -11.05 4.73
N ASN A 197 -22.82 -10.42 3.58
CA ASN A 197 -23.05 -8.99 3.43
C ASN A 197 -24.44 -8.65 2.86
N TYR A 198 -24.94 -9.42 1.90
CA TYR A 198 -26.23 -9.21 1.24
C TYR A 198 -26.75 -10.53 0.65
N TYR A 199 -28.01 -10.55 0.22
CA TYR A 199 -28.58 -11.71 -0.48
C TYR A 199 -28.18 -11.73 -1.96
N VAL A 200 -27.81 -12.91 -2.43
CA VAL A 200 -27.45 -13.18 -3.83
C VAL A 200 -28.50 -14.12 -4.43
N PRO A 201 -29.07 -13.79 -5.61
CA PRO A 201 -30.03 -14.68 -6.26
C PRO A 201 -29.30 -15.90 -6.85
N ILE A 202 -29.95 -17.05 -6.79
CA ILE A 202 -29.43 -18.33 -7.27
C ILE A 202 -30.56 -19.23 -7.79
N GLU A 203 -30.19 -20.22 -8.59
CA GLU A 203 -31.02 -21.37 -8.90
C GLU A 203 -31.17 -22.27 -7.67
N CYS A 204 -32.40 -22.63 -7.31
CA CYS A 204 -32.71 -23.38 -6.09
C CYS A 204 -32.00 -24.76 -6.03
N ASP A 205 -31.89 -25.42 -7.17
CA ASP A 205 -31.49 -26.84 -7.24
C ASP A 205 -29.98 -27.06 -7.23
N LYS A 206 -29.19 -26.04 -7.61
CA LYS A 206 -27.72 -26.18 -7.78
C LYS A 206 -26.92 -25.98 -6.48
N TYR A 207 -27.50 -25.34 -5.46
CA TYR A 207 -26.72 -24.80 -4.32
C TYR A 207 -27.28 -25.18 -2.94
N ALA A 208 -28.33 -26.00 -2.87
CA ALA A 208 -28.98 -26.41 -1.62
C ALA A 208 -28.09 -27.22 -0.65
N ILE A 209 -26.89 -27.65 -1.08
CA ILE A 209 -26.09 -28.66 -0.37
C ILE A 209 -25.17 -28.05 0.71
N SER A 210 -24.87 -26.74 0.68
CA SER A 210 -23.87 -26.15 1.61
C SER A 210 -24.34 -24.95 2.45
N LYS A 211 -25.47 -24.31 2.12
CA LYS A 211 -25.96 -23.12 2.81
C LYS A 211 -27.49 -23.09 2.83
N PRO A 212 -28.13 -22.56 3.90
CA PRO A 212 -29.57 -22.38 3.91
C PRO A 212 -29.98 -21.39 2.82
N THR A 213 -30.82 -21.84 1.90
CA THR A 213 -31.39 -21.02 0.82
C THR A 213 -32.80 -20.60 1.18
N LEU A 214 -33.21 -19.42 0.74
CA LEU A 214 -34.55 -18.86 0.93
C LEU A 214 -35.22 -18.67 -0.43
N PRO A 215 -36.55 -18.74 -0.52
CA PRO A 215 -37.26 -18.32 -1.73
C PRO A 215 -36.95 -16.85 -2.03
N LEU A 216 -36.79 -16.52 -3.31
CA LEU A 216 -36.43 -15.17 -3.74
C LEU A 216 -37.49 -14.16 -3.28
N ASN A 217 -37.05 -13.15 -2.54
CA ASN A 217 -37.87 -12.00 -2.16
C ASN A 217 -37.15 -10.72 -2.60
N MET A 218 -37.74 -9.99 -3.55
CA MET A 218 -37.14 -8.79 -4.14
C MET A 218 -36.90 -7.67 -3.12
N GLN A 219 -37.79 -7.49 -2.14
CA GLN A 219 -37.61 -6.46 -1.11
C GLN A 219 -36.40 -6.79 -0.25
N THR A 220 -36.33 -8.02 0.26
CA THR A 220 -35.20 -8.47 1.08
C THR A 220 -33.89 -8.49 0.29
N LEU A 221 -33.94 -8.87 -0.99
CA LEU A 221 -32.78 -8.87 -1.88
C LEU A 221 -32.16 -7.48 -2.05
N HIS A 222 -32.99 -6.47 -2.28
CA HIS A 222 -32.52 -5.11 -2.57
C HIS A 222 -32.25 -4.29 -1.31
N ASN A 223 -33.05 -4.48 -0.26
CA ASN A 223 -33.05 -3.60 0.91
C ASN A 223 -32.24 -4.16 2.08
N LEU A 224 -32.20 -5.48 2.28
CA LEU A 224 -31.49 -6.06 3.43
C LEU A 224 -30.00 -6.28 3.11
N LYS A 225 -29.17 -5.36 3.60
CA LYS A 225 -27.71 -5.40 3.50
C LYS A 225 -27.08 -5.18 4.86
N LYS A 226 -25.94 -5.82 5.11
CA LYS A 226 -25.11 -5.56 6.28
C LYS A 226 -24.42 -4.21 6.11
N VAL A 227 -24.54 -3.36 7.12
CA VAL A 227 -23.81 -2.09 7.18
C VAL A 227 -22.34 -2.41 7.44
N ARG A 228 -21.48 -2.12 6.46
CA ARG A 228 -20.04 -2.40 6.54
C ARG A 228 -19.31 -1.49 7.52
N TRP A 229 -19.82 -0.28 7.68
CA TRP A 229 -19.15 0.79 8.41
C TRP A 229 -20.08 1.33 9.50
N PRO A 230 -20.17 0.64 10.65
CA PRO A 230 -20.99 1.11 11.76
C PRO A 230 -20.54 2.49 12.26
N ASP A 231 -19.25 2.82 12.12
CA ASP A 231 -18.64 4.10 12.53
C ASP A 231 -19.19 5.32 11.79
N LEU A 232 -19.83 5.14 10.63
CA LEU A 232 -20.50 6.21 9.88
C LEU A 232 -21.96 6.41 10.27
N LEU A 233 -22.52 5.56 11.15
CA LEU A 233 -23.90 5.71 11.56
C LEU A 233 -24.07 6.99 12.39
N THR A 234 -25.09 7.75 12.05
CA THR A 234 -25.45 9.01 12.70
C THR A 234 -26.88 8.95 13.22
N LYS A 235 -27.31 10.03 13.89
CA LYS A 235 -28.72 10.17 14.31
C LYS A 235 -29.69 10.14 13.12
N ASN A 236 -29.24 10.46 11.90
CA ASN A 236 -30.07 10.44 10.68
C ASN A 236 -30.41 9.02 10.19
N ASP A 237 -29.71 8.01 10.71
CA ASP A 237 -29.90 6.60 10.37
C ASP A 237 -30.90 5.91 11.31
N LEU A 238 -31.37 6.61 12.34
CA LEU A 238 -32.45 6.15 13.22
C LEU A 238 -33.72 5.92 12.38
N GLY A 239 -34.35 4.76 12.58
CA GLY A 239 -35.53 4.35 11.79
C GLY A 239 -35.23 3.81 10.38
N LYS A 240 -33.97 3.89 9.92
CA LYS A 240 -33.50 3.36 8.63
C LYS A 240 -32.49 2.23 8.77
N VAL A 241 -32.00 2.00 9.99
CA VAL A 241 -31.02 0.96 10.29
C VAL A 241 -31.54 0.10 11.43
N TRP A 242 -31.25 -1.19 11.33
CA TRP A 242 -31.59 -2.20 12.30
C TRP A 242 -30.34 -2.92 12.77
N TYR A 243 -30.40 -3.57 13.93
CA TYR A 243 -29.25 -4.26 14.51
C TYR A 243 -29.63 -5.58 15.18
N VAL A 244 -28.64 -6.43 15.36
CA VAL A 244 -28.69 -7.61 16.23
C VAL A 244 -27.42 -7.68 17.07
N LYS A 245 -27.52 -8.22 18.29
CA LYS A 245 -26.34 -8.50 19.12
C LYS A 245 -25.97 -9.98 18.98
N ARG A 246 -24.72 -10.23 18.62
CA ARG A 246 -24.10 -11.56 18.64
C ARG A 246 -22.86 -11.48 19.51
N ASP A 247 -22.76 -12.35 20.50
CA ASP A 247 -21.56 -12.48 21.36
C ASP A 247 -21.05 -11.14 21.89
N GLY A 248 -21.98 -10.28 22.31
CA GLY A 248 -21.69 -8.93 22.83
C GLY A 248 -21.41 -7.85 21.77
N LYS A 249 -21.23 -8.21 20.49
CA LYS A 249 -20.94 -7.27 19.39
C LYS A 249 -22.22 -6.99 18.57
N PRO A 250 -22.57 -5.70 18.35
CA PRO A 250 -23.69 -5.37 17.48
C PRO A 250 -23.31 -5.46 16.01
N GLU A 251 -24.18 -6.06 15.21
CA GLU A 251 -24.14 -6.01 13.75
C GLU A 251 -25.32 -5.18 13.24
N PHE A 252 -25.09 -4.32 12.25
CA PHE A 252 -26.09 -3.38 11.73
C PHE A 252 -26.49 -3.72 10.30
N PHE A 253 -27.74 -3.40 9.95
CA PHE A 253 -28.42 -3.77 8.71
C PHE A 253 -29.28 -2.63 8.18
N THR A 254 -29.41 -2.53 6.86
CA THR A 254 -30.15 -1.45 6.17
C THR A 254 -31.65 -1.65 6.08
N ASP A 255 -32.18 -2.80 6.49
CA ASP A 255 -33.63 -3.07 6.51
C ASP A 255 -34.01 -3.91 7.73
N SER A 256 -35.30 -3.89 8.05
CA SER A 256 -35.93 -4.75 9.04
C SER A 256 -36.03 -6.20 8.53
N GLY A 257 -36.25 -7.14 9.45
CA GLY A 257 -36.51 -8.52 9.07
C GLY A 257 -35.95 -9.54 10.05
N ARG A 258 -35.82 -10.77 9.57
CA ARG A 258 -35.18 -11.88 10.29
C ARG A 258 -33.68 -11.85 10.05
N TYR A 259 -32.94 -12.33 11.03
CA TYR A 259 -31.49 -12.38 10.94
C TYR A 259 -31.05 -13.49 9.97
N PRO A 260 -30.22 -13.18 8.94
CA PRO A 260 -29.90 -14.15 7.88
C PRO A 260 -29.21 -15.44 8.34
N LEU A 261 -28.50 -15.40 9.48
CA LEU A 261 -27.78 -16.55 10.04
C LEU A 261 -28.56 -17.30 11.12
N ASP A 262 -29.64 -16.72 11.63
CA ASP A 262 -30.51 -17.34 12.63
C ASP A 262 -31.95 -16.83 12.44
N PRO A 263 -32.81 -17.59 11.73
CA PRO A 263 -34.18 -17.17 11.40
C PRO A 263 -35.10 -16.94 12.60
N GLN A 264 -34.72 -17.39 13.80
CA GLN A 264 -35.46 -17.16 15.05
C GLN A 264 -35.19 -15.76 15.62
N LYS A 265 -34.06 -15.13 15.26
CA LYS A 265 -33.72 -13.79 15.71
C LYS A 265 -34.29 -12.73 14.76
N LYS A 266 -34.99 -11.75 15.33
CA LYS A 266 -35.49 -10.58 14.61
C LYS A 266 -34.54 -9.40 14.80
N LEU A 267 -34.32 -8.65 13.73
CA LEU A 267 -33.55 -7.41 13.76
C LEU A 267 -34.32 -6.32 14.52
N LYS A 268 -33.64 -5.63 15.44
CA LYS A 268 -34.21 -4.57 16.27
C LYS A 268 -33.90 -3.20 15.65
N PRO A 269 -34.79 -2.20 15.71
CA PRO A 269 -34.50 -0.87 15.19
C PRO A 269 -33.33 -0.24 15.94
N LEU A 270 -32.45 0.49 15.23
CA LEU A 270 -31.34 1.22 15.81
C LEU A 270 -31.85 2.26 16.83
N THR A 271 -31.22 2.29 18.00
CA THR A 271 -31.55 3.24 19.07
C THR A 271 -30.40 4.21 19.30
N ILE A 272 -30.73 5.38 19.87
CA ILE A 272 -29.74 6.40 20.25
C ILE A 272 -28.67 5.81 21.19
N TYR A 273 -29.09 4.98 22.15
CA TYR A 273 -28.18 4.29 23.07
C TYR A 273 -27.16 3.40 22.35
N MET A 274 -27.59 2.64 21.34
CA MET A 274 -26.66 1.79 20.58
C MET A 274 -25.67 2.62 19.78
N LEU A 275 -26.13 3.74 19.21
CA LEU A 275 -25.27 4.68 18.51
C LEU A 275 -24.21 5.24 19.46
N SER A 276 -24.60 5.76 20.63
CA SER A 276 -23.65 6.38 21.56
C SER A 276 -22.68 5.39 22.21
N HIS A 277 -23.08 4.13 22.39
CA HIS A 277 -22.26 3.13 23.09
C HIS A 277 -21.33 2.34 22.16
N TYR A 278 -21.70 2.15 20.89
CA TYR A 278 -20.99 1.24 19.98
C TYR A 278 -20.45 1.88 18.71
N VAL A 279 -20.84 3.13 18.40
CA VAL A 279 -20.38 3.84 17.19
C VAL A 279 -19.36 4.90 17.60
N ASN A 280 -18.08 4.67 17.29
CA ASN A 280 -17.00 5.60 17.63
C ASN A 280 -16.72 6.54 16.44
N GLN A 281 -17.44 7.66 16.42
CA GLN A 281 -17.38 8.66 15.35
C GLN A 281 -15.97 9.26 15.13
N TYR A 282 -15.10 9.25 16.14
CA TYR A 282 -13.76 9.86 16.07
C TYR A 282 -12.79 9.12 15.15
N ARG A 283 -12.94 7.79 15.00
CA ARG A 283 -12.03 7.00 14.16
C ARG A 283 -12.18 7.38 12.68
N PHE A 284 -13.41 7.55 12.22
CA PHE A 284 -13.69 7.97 10.84
C PHE A 284 -13.22 9.41 10.56
N LEU A 285 -13.45 10.33 11.50
CA LEU A 285 -13.00 11.71 11.37
C LEU A 285 -11.47 11.79 11.30
N LEU A 286 -10.76 10.99 12.09
CA LEU A 286 -9.30 10.97 12.11
C LEU A 286 -8.73 10.44 10.78
N GLU A 287 -9.29 9.35 10.25
CA GLU A 287 -8.94 8.81 8.92
C GLU A 287 -9.25 9.81 7.79
N SER A 288 -10.40 10.49 7.88
CA SER A 288 -10.77 11.53 6.91
C SER A 288 -9.82 12.72 6.96
N MET A 289 -9.46 13.19 8.16
CA MET A 289 -8.50 14.30 8.33
C MET A 289 -7.10 13.94 7.81
N ILE A 290 -6.64 12.71 8.03
CA ILE A 290 -5.36 12.22 7.49
C ILE A 290 -5.37 12.28 5.96
N CYS A 291 -6.45 11.82 5.32
CA CYS A 291 -6.59 11.89 3.85
C CYS A 291 -6.55 13.34 3.33
N PHE A 292 -7.22 14.29 4.00
CA PHE A 292 -7.16 15.71 3.63
C PHE A 292 -5.75 16.29 3.76
N ILE A 293 -5.03 15.96 4.84
CA ILE A 293 -3.65 16.41 5.05
C ILE A 293 -2.73 15.86 3.95
N VAL A 294 -2.86 14.57 3.61
CA VAL A 294 -2.08 13.95 2.51
C VAL A 294 -2.38 14.63 1.17
N LEU A 295 -3.64 14.95 0.87
CA LEU A 295 -4.02 15.65 -0.36
C LEU A 295 -3.38 17.05 -0.44
N ILE A 296 -3.39 17.80 0.67
CA ILE A 296 -2.73 19.12 0.74
C ILE A 296 -1.21 18.97 0.51
N LEU A 297 -0.56 17.98 1.12
CA LEU A 297 0.88 17.74 0.92
C LEU A 297 1.21 17.41 -0.54
N VAL A 298 0.40 16.60 -1.21
CA VAL A 298 0.57 16.30 -2.64
C VAL A 298 0.42 17.55 -3.49
N ILE A 299 -0.58 18.40 -3.21
CA ILE A 299 -0.78 19.68 -3.91
C ILE A 299 0.44 20.60 -3.72
N MET A 300 0.98 20.68 -2.50
CA MET A 300 2.17 21.48 -2.21
C MET A 300 3.41 20.98 -2.97
N ILE A 301 3.62 19.66 -3.04
CA ILE A 301 4.72 19.07 -3.82
C ILE A 301 4.57 19.42 -5.31
N VAL A 302 3.36 19.29 -5.86
CA VAL A 302 3.08 19.65 -7.26
C VAL A 302 3.36 21.14 -7.49
N TYR A 303 2.93 22.02 -6.59
CA TYR A 303 3.20 23.46 -6.68
C TYR A 303 4.71 23.77 -6.71
N VAL A 304 5.50 23.16 -5.83
CA VAL A 304 6.97 23.35 -5.78
C VAL A 304 7.63 22.84 -7.07
N VAL A 305 7.19 21.70 -7.61
CA VAL A 305 7.69 21.17 -8.89
C VAL A 305 7.38 22.14 -10.04
N LEU A 306 6.15 22.69 -10.09
CA LEU A 306 5.75 23.66 -11.10
C LEU A 306 6.60 24.93 -11.03
N GLU A 307 6.80 25.47 -9.82
CA GLU A 307 7.59 26.68 -9.63
C GLU A 307 9.06 26.47 -10.02
N ASN A 308 9.65 25.32 -9.68
CA ASN A 308 11.02 24.98 -10.08
C ASN A 308 11.17 24.84 -11.60
N VAL A 309 10.16 24.30 -12.29
CA VAL A 309 10.14 24.22 -13.76
C VAL A 309 10.06 25.60 -14.38
N LEU A 310 9.18 26.47 -13.87
CA LEU A 310 9.02 27.85 -14.35
C LEU A 310 10.32 28.65 -14.17
N ARG A 311 10.97 28.54 -13.00
CA ARG A 311 12.28 29.15 -12.75
C ARG A 311 13.33 28.64 -13.73
N LYS A 312 13.41 27.32 -13.96
CA LYS A 312 14.37 26.71 -14.90
C LYS A 312 14.15 27.20 -16.34
N HIS A 313 12.91 27.42 -16.75
CA HIS A 313 12.59 28.02 -18.05
C HIS A 313 13.06 29.48 -18.14
N GLN A 314 12.79 30.31 -17.12
CA GLN A 314 13.25 31.71 -17.10
C GLN A 314 14.79 31.83 -17.15
N PHE A 315 15.53 30.95 -16.48
CA PHE A 315 16.99 30.90 -16.54
C PHE A 315 17.53 30.58 -17.95
N ARG A 316 16.90 29.64 -18.67
CA ARG A 316 17.30 29.29 -20.05
C ARG A 316 17.08 30.44 -21.05
N PHE A 317 16.02 31.23 -20.87
CA PHE A 317 15.80 32.42 -21.70
C PHE A 317 16.88 33.50 -21.46
N LYS A 318 17.29 33.71 -20.22
CA LYS A 318 18.31 34.72 -19.86
C LYS A 318 19.73 34.37 -20.34
N THR A 319 20.06 33.07 -20.46
CA THR A 319 21.33 32.62 -21.05
C THR A 319 21.38 32.71 -22.58
N SER A 320 20.22 32.66 -23.24
CA SER A 320 20.14 32.79 -24.71
C SER A 320 20.25 34.25 -25.19
N SER A 321 20.13 35.23 -24.30
CA SER A 321 20.14 36.65 -24.65
C SER A 321 21.47 37.36 -24.35
N ASN A 322 22.61 36.66 -24.27
CA ASN A 322 23.91 37.28 -23.96
C ASN A 322 24.62 37.80 -25.24
N PRO A 323 24.70 39.12 -25.46
CA PRO A 323 25.20 39.71 -26.72
C PRO A 323 26.73 39.85 -26.70
N LYS A 324 27.48 38.75 -26.62
CA LYS A 324 28.97 38.78 -26.67
C LYS A 324 29.58 38.08 -27.88
N LYS A 325 28.79 37.72 -28.88
CA LYS A 325 29.28 37.06 -30.12
C LYS A 325 29.06 37.87 -31.40
N LEU A 326 28.90 39.19 -31.28
CA LEU A 326 28.73 40.11 -32.41
C LEU A 326 29.77 41.25 -32.39
N ASN A 327 31.02 40.96 -32.04
CA ASN A 327 32.09 41.97 -32.14
C ASN A 327 33.49 41.38 -32.38
N LYS A 328 33.58 40.30 -33.18
CA LYS A 328 34.87 39.76 -33.61
C LYS A 328 35.06 39.71 -35.12
N ASP A 329 33.98 39.89 -35.89
CA ASP A 329 34.03 39.83 -37.36
C ASP A 329 34.10 41.22 -38.03
N GLN A 330 34.13 42.31 -37.26
CA GLN A 330 34.19 43.69 -37.78
C GLN A 330 35.58 44.34 -37.68
N ILE A 331 36.61 43.66 -37.15
CA ILE A 331 37.95 44.26 -36.96
C ILE A 331 38.99 43.77 -37.99
N ASN A 332 38.71 42.73 -38.79
CA ASN A 332 39.70 42.14 -39.70
C ASN A 332 39.54 42.48 -41.21
N VAL A 333 38.75 43.49 -41.59
CA VAL A 333 38.54 43.84 -43.01
C VAL A 333 39.12 45.20 -43.42
N SER A 334 39.70 45.98 -42.51
CA SER A 334 40.18 47.34 -42.80
C SER A 334 41.69 47.53 -42.66
N SER A 335 42.51 46.63 -43.23
CA SER A 335 43.95 46.88 -43.37
C SER A 335 44.60 46.12 -44.53
N SER A 336 44.24 46.45 -45.77
CA SER A 336 45.15 46.36 -46.94
C SER A 336 44.50 46.92 -48.20
N LEU A 337 44.50 48.25 -48.34
CA LEU A 337 44.48 48.97 -49.61
C LEU A 337 45.64 49.98 -49.45
N SER A 338 46.76 49.89 -50.15
CA SER A 338 47.02 50.41 -51.50
C SER A 338 48.56 50.53 -51.64
N PRO A 339 49.08 51.07 -52.75
CA PRO A 339 49.32 50.49 -54.07
C PRO A 339 50.74 49.89 -54.24
#